data_AF-A0A7Y0S5B3-F1
#
_entry.id   AF-A0A7Y0S5B3-F1
#
_cell.length_a   1.000
_cell.length_b   1.000
_cell.length_c   1.000
_cell.angle_alpha   90.00
_cell.angle_beta   90.00
_cell.angle_gamma   90.00
#
_symmetry.space_group_name_H-M   'P 1'
#
loop_
_entity.id
_entity.type
_entity.pdbx_description
1 polymer ?
#
loop_
_entity_poly.entity_id
_entity_poly.type
_entity_poly.pdbx_seq_one_letter_code
_entity_poly.pdbx_strand_id
1 'polypeptide(L)'
;IPASHLLGEEGQGFVFVMKGLDGGRINIATCSVGTAQQALNQAARYIQERKQFGKPLAQFQALQFKLADMATELVAARQLV
;
A
#
# COMPACT_ATOMS: atom_id res chain seq x y z
N ILE A 1 -22.92 20.68 23.32
CA ILE A 1 -22.22 19.61 24.06
C ILE A 1 -21.76 20.18 25.40
N PRO A 2 -21.85 19.46 26.54
CA PRO A 2 -21.39 19.97 27.84
C PRO A 2 -19.91 20.35 27.83
N ALA A 3 -19.53 21.40 28.57
CA ALA A 3 -18.13 21.86 28.66
C ALA A 3 -17.17 20.76 29.17
N SER A 4 -17.68 19.82 29.96
CA SER A 4 -16.93 18.65 30.46
C SER A 4 -16.51 17.64 29.39
N HIS A 5 -17.00 17.76 28.15
CA HIS A 5 -16.58 16.91 27.03
C HIS A 5 -15.46 17.56 26.19
N LEU A 6 -14.98 18.75 26.56
CA LEU A 6 -13.82 19.34 25.92
C LEU A 6 -12.60 18.44 26.17
N LEU A 7 -11.96 18.00 25.09
CA LEU A 7 -10.69 17.29 25.16
C LEU A 7 -9.57 18.32 25.15
N GLY A 8 -8.78 18.37 26.22
CA GLY A 8 -7.72 19.36 26.41
C GLY A 8 -8.26 20.78 26.65
N GLU A 9 -7.55 21.77 26.12
CA GLU A 9 -7.91 23.20 26.25
C GLU A 9 -8.47 23.78 24.95
N GLU A 10 -9.21 24.88 25.06
CA GLU A 10 -9.73 25.60 23.89
C GLU A 10 -8.59 26.01 22.95
N GLY A 11 -8.76 25.77 21.65
CA GLY A 11 -7.74 26.02 20.63
C GLY A 11 -6.77 24.86 20.36
N GLN A 12 -6.75 23.79 21.17
CA GLN A 12 -5.82 22.66 20.97
C GLN A 12 -6.27 21.62 19.91
N GLY A 13 -7.48 21.76 19.35
CA GLY A 13 -8.06 20.77 18.45
C GLY A 13 -7.19 20.45 17.23
N PHE A 14 -6.56 21.45 16.60
CA PHE A 14 -5.70 21.23 15.44
C PHE A 14 -4.50 20.33 15.76
N VAL A 15 -3.84 20.57 16.90
CA VAL A 15 -2.67 19.79 17.33
C VAL A 15 -3.06 18.34 17.60
N PHE A 16 -4.21 18.10 18.24
CA PHE A 16 -4.69 16.74 18.48
C PHE A 16 -5.03 16.00 17.19
N VAL A 17 -5.69 16.68 16.24
CA VAL A 17 -6.01 16.07 14.95
C VAL A 17 -4.74 15.75 14.17
N MET A 18 -3.74 16.65 14.14
CA MET A 18 -2.48 16.38 13.44
C MET A 18 -1.73 15.20 14.05
N LYS A 19 -1.64 15.10 15.39
CA LYS A 19 -1.04 13.94 16.07
C LYS A 19 -1.73 12.63 15.69
N GLY A 20 -3.07 12.62 15.67
CA GLY A 20 -3.83 11.44 15.25
C GLY A 20 -3.62 11.11 13.78
N LEU A 21 -3.61 12.12 12.91
CA LEU A 21 -3.44 11.96 11.47
C LEU A 21 -2.05 11.44 11.10
N ASP A 22 -1.00 11.90 11.79
CA ASP A 22 0.37 11.44 11.55
C ASP A 22 0.52 9.95 11.89
N GLY A 23 -0.08 9.49 13.00
CA GLY A 23 -0.18 8.05 13.31
C GLY A 23 -1.05 7.27 12.31
N GLY A 24 -2.15 7.87 11.83
CA GLY A 24 -3.01 7.25 10.83
C GLY A 24 -2.32 7.06 9.47
N ARG A 25 -1.51 8.03 9.03
CA ARG A 25 -0.78 7.99 7.76
C ARG A 25 0.17 6.80 7.69
N ILE A 26 0.98 6.58 8.73
CA ILE A 26 1.93 5.46 8.75
C ILE A 26 1.21 4.11 8.82
N ASN A 27 0.07 4.05 9.52
CA ASN A 27 -0.76 2.84 9.58
C ASN A 27 -1.28 2.46 8.18
N ILE A 28 -1.85 3.42 7.45
CA ILE A 28 -2.35 3.20 6.08
C ILE A 28 -1.21 2.79 5.13
N ALA A 29 -0.04 3.43 5.23
CA ALA A 29 1.12 3.10 4.41
C ALA A 29 1.59 1.65 4.65
N THR A 30 1.68 1.24 5.91
CA THR A 30 2.06 -0.13 6.30
C THR A 30 1.08 -1.17 5.74
N CYS A 31 -0.23 -0.96 5.89
CA CYS A 31 -1.24 -1.84 5.32
C CYS A 31 -1.14 -1.92 3.80
N SER A 32 -0.93 -0.79 3.14
CA SER A 32 -0.80 -0.69 1.68
C SER A 32 0.41 -1.47 1.15
N VAL A 33 1.56 -1.41 1.83
CA VAL A 33 2.75 -2.22 1.49
C VAL A 33 2.46 -3.72 1.60
N GLY A 34 1.73 -4.14 2.64
CA GLY A 34 1.30 -5.54 2.79
C GLY A 34 0.39 -6.00 1.64
N THR A 35 -0.62 -5.19 1.30
CA THR A 35 -1.52 -5.46 0.17
C THR A 35 -0.78 -5.52 -1.15
N ALA A 36 0.14 -4.58 -1.41
CA ALA A 36 0.94 -4.55 -2.63
C ALA A 36 1.84 -5.80 -2.76
N GLN A 37 2.42 -6.29 -1.66
CA GLN A 37 3.15 -7.57 -1.66
C GLN A 37 2.27 -8.73 -2.06
N GLN A 38 1.05 -8.82 -1.53
CA GLN A 38 0.13 -9.89 -1.89
C GLN A 38 -0.34 -9.78 -3.34
N ALA A 39 -0.56 -8.57 -3.85
CA ALA A 39 -0.90 -8.33 -5.25
C ALA A 39 0.23 -8.80 -6.19
N LEU A 40 1.49 -8.49 -5.86
CA LEU A 40 2.65 -8.99 -6.61
C LEU A 40 2.73 -10.51 -6.59
N ASN A 41 2.56 -11.15 -5.42
CA ASN A 41 2.57 -12.60 -5.30
C ASN A 41 1.49 -13.26 -6.16
N GLN A 42 0.27 -12.72 -6.12
CA GLN A 42 -0.87 -13.24 -6.88
C GLN A 42 -0.64 -13.07 -8.39
N ALA A 43 -0.17 -11.90 -8.82
CA ALA A 43 0.13 -11.64 -10.22
C ALA A 43 1.24 -12.57 -10.74
N ALA A 44 2.33 -12.72 -9.98
CA ALA A 44 3.45 -13.60 -10.33
C ALA A 44 3.03 -15.06 -10.48
N ARG A 45 2.15 -15.56 -9.61
CA ARG A 45 1.57 -16.92 -9.75
C ARG A 45 0.68 -17.02 -10.97
N TYR A 46 -0.26 -16.09 -11.13
CA TYR A 46 -1.26 -16.15 -12.20
C TYR A 46 -0.66 -16.14 -13.61
N ILE A 47 0.42 -15.37 -13.84
CA ILE A 47 1.06 -15.33 -15.16
C ILE A 47 1.72 -16.66 -15.56
N GLN A 48 2.09 -17.50 -14.59
CA GLN A 48 2.63 -18.84 -14.85
C GLN A 48 1.53 -19.81 -15.27
N GLU A 49 0.33 -19.66 -14.70
CA GLU A 49 -0.79 -20.58 -14.90
C GLU A 49 -1.62 -20.24 -16.14
N ARG A 50 -1.89 -18.95 -16.38
CA ARG A 50 -2.75 -18.51 -17.48
C ARG A 50 -2.03 -18.60 -18.82
N LYS A 51 -2.69 -19.21 -19.82
CA LYS A 51 -2.21 -19.28 -21.21
C LYS A 51 -3.08 -18.47 -22.16
N GLN A 52 -2.46 -17.69 -23.04
CA GLN A 52 -3.11 -16.99 -24.16
C GLN A 52 -2.17 -16.96 -25.37
N PHE A 53 -2.74 -16.88 -26.57
CA PHE A 53 -1.99 -16.89 -27.83
C PHE A 53 -0.98 -18.06 -27.90
N GLY A 54 -1.40 -19.24 -27.45
CA GLY A 54 -0.61 -20.47 -27.51
C GLY A 54 0.48 -20.63 -26.44
N LYS A 55 0.67 -19.67 -25.51
CA LYS A 55 1.73 -19.75 -24.49
C LYS A 55 1.33 -19.17 -23.13
N PRO A 56 2.03 -19.52 -22.02
CA PRO A 56 1.82 -18.88 -20.72
C PRO A 56 2.01 -17.36 -20.79
N LEU A 57 1.26 -16.62 -19.98
CA LEU A 57 1.41 -15.17 -19.87
C LEU A 57 2.82 -14.76 -19.43
N ALA A 58 3.51 -15.62 -18.67
CA ALA A 58 4.89 -15.43 -18.26
C ALA A 58 5.90 -15.33 -19.43
N GLN A 59 5.53 -15.76 -20.65
CA GLN A 59 6.38 -15.66 -21.83
C GLN A 59 6.18 -14.35 -22.64
N PHE A 60 5.37 -13.41 -22.14
CA PHE A 60 5.24 -12.08 -22.75
C PHE A 60 6.10 -11.08 -21.98
N GLN A 61 7.11 -10.53 -22.64
CA GLN A 61 8.09 -9.62 -22.03
C GLN A 61 7.46 -8.39 -21.37
N ALA A 62 6.41 -7.83 -21.97
CA ALA A 62 5.68 -6.69 -21.39
C ALA A 62 5.12 -6.98 -19.99
N LEU A 63 4.66 -8.22 -19.74
CA LEU A 63 4.17 -8.63 -18.42
C LEU A 63 5.31 -8.85 -17.42
N GLN A 64 6.47 -9.31 -17.90
CA GLN A 64 7.67 -9.43 -17.06
C GLN A 64 8.15 -8.05 -16.59
N PHE A 65 8.20 -7.05 -17.47
CA PHE A 65 8.52 -5.68 -17.10
C PHE A 65 7.54 -5.11 -16.09
N LYS A 66 6.23 -5.34 -16.30
CA LYS A 66 5.23 -4.92 -15.33
C LYS A 66 5.45 -5.52 -13.93
N LEU A 67 5.83 -6.80 -13.83
CA LEU A 67 6.18 -7.39 -12.53
C LEU A 67 7.47 -6.83 -11.94
N ALA A 68 8.46 -6.53 -12.77
CA ALA A 68 9.71 -5.90 -12.33
C ALA A 68 9.47 -4.49 -11.76
N ASP A 69 8.62 -3.69 -12.41
CA ASP A 69 8.23 -2.36 -11.92
C ASP A 69 7.48 -2.47 -10.60
N MET A 70 6.49 -3.36 -10.51
CA MET A 70 5.75 -3.62 -9.27
C MET A 70 6.67 -4.03 -8.11
N ALA A 71 7.67 -4.89 -8.38
CA ALA A 71 8.63 -5.31 -7.38
C ALA A 71 9.54 -4.15 -6.95
N THR A 72 10.01 -3.34 -7.90
CA THR A 72 10.84 -2.16 -7.65
C THR A 72 10.12 -1.15 -6.76
N GLU A 73 8.90 -0.78 -7.13
CA GLU A 73 8.08 0.17 -6.37
C GLU A 73 7.73 -0.36 -4.97
N LEU A 74 7.43 -1.66 -4.86
CA LEU A 74 7.13 -2.28 -3.56
C LEU A 74 8.33 -2.26 -2.63
N VAL A 75 9.52 -2.59 -3.13
CA VAL A 75 10.75 -2.55 -2.34
C VAL A 75 11.04 -1.11 -1.91
N ALA A 76 10.94 -0.14 -2.82
CA ALA A 76 11.12 1.27 -2.50
C ALA A 76 10.12 1.74 -1.43
N ALA A 77 8.83 1.45 -1.61
CA ALA A 77 7.78 1.82 -0.65
C ALA A 77 8.05 1.22 0.73
N ARG A 78 8.49 -0.04 0.82
CA ARG A 78 8.84 -0.70 2.09
C ARG A 78 10.04 -0.04 2.79
N GLN A 79 10.98 0.55 2.07
CA GLN A 79 12.14 1.21 2.68
C GLN A 79 11.83 2.63 3.16
N LEU A 80 10.73 3.22 2.70
CA LEU A 80 10.30 4.57 3.06
C LEU A 80 9.27 4.60 4.21
N VAL A 81 8.64 3.46 4.49
CA VAL A 81 7.63 3.25 5.55
C VAL A 81 8.29 2.60 6.75
#